data_AF-A0A6P0T3X4-F1
#
_entry.id   AF-A0A6P0T3X4-F1
#
_cell.length_a   1.000
_cell.length_b   1.000
_cell.length_c   1.000
_cell.angle_alpha   90.00
_cell.angle_beta   90.00
_cell.angle_gamma   90.00
#
_symmetry.space_group_name_H-M   'P 1'
#
loop_
_entity.id
_entity.type
_entity.pdbx_description
1 polymer ?
#
loop_
_entity_poly.entity_id
_entity_poly.type
_entity_poly.pdbx_seq_one_letter_code
_entity_poly.pdbx_strand_id
1 'polypeptide(L)'
;MQNYVFVIDANFQPLNPIIPKKARRLLDKGKAAVFRMYPFTIILKTSINNPTISPCQIKIDPGSKVTGFALVQDGQVIWAMELEHRGGLIKKKLSSRSAVRRGRRNRNTRYRKPRFLNRKRPEGWLPPSLEHRILTTQTWVKRLIKFCPVNEIWVERVKFDAQKMQNPEISGIQYQQGELAGYEVREYLLEKWGRECTYCGKKSVPLQIEHIYPKSKGGSERVSNLCLACEKCNQRKGNKPIEDFLKKKPSLLQKIKTKALSPLRADL
;
A
#
# COMPACT_ATOMS: atom_id res chain seq x y z
N MET A 1 -19.85 -20.01 2.40
CA MET A 1 -20.81 -19.42 1.44
C MET A 1 -20.53 -19.99 0.06
N GLN A 2 -21.55 -20.43 -0.68
CA GLN A 2 -21.37 -20.94 -2.04
C GLN A 2 -21.67 -19.85 -3.05
N ASN A 3 -20.71 -19.57 -3.93
CA ASN A 3 -20.86 -18.55 -4.98
C ASN A 3 -21.95 -18.96 -5.98
N TYR A 4 -22.86 -18.02 -6.26
CA TYR A 4 -23.85 -18.14 -7.32
C TYR A 4 -23.15 -18.16 -8.68
N VAL A 5 -23.81 -18.79 -9.64
CA VAL A 5 -23.35 -18.92 -11.02
C VAL A 5 -23.94 -17.78 -11.84
N PHE A 6 -23.10 -17.08 -12.58
CA PHE A 6 -23.55 -16.05 -13.49
C PHE A 6 -24.20 -16.67 -14.71
N VAL A 7 -25.25 -16.02 -15.22
CA VAL A 7 -26.02 -16.50 -16.36
C VAL A 7 -26.13 -15.38 -17.35
N ILE A 8 -25.82 -15.68 -18.61
CA ILE A 8 -26.09 -14.81 -19.75
C ILE A 8 -27.00 -15.55 -20.74
N ASP A 9 -27.78 -14.81 -21.51
CA ASP A 9 -28.59 -15.39 -22.58
C ASP A 9 -27.81 -15.52 -23.90
N ALA A 10 -28.45 -16.02 -24.96
CA ALA A 10 -27.83 -16.16 -26.28
C ALA A 10 -27.41 -14.81 -26.91
N ASN A 11 -27.97 -13.69 -26.46
CA ASN A 11 -27.63 -12.33 -26.88
C ASN A 11 -26.57 -11.68 -25.97
N PHE A 12 -25.94 -12.46 -25.08
CA PHE A 12 -24.98 -11.98 -24.07
C PHE A 12 -25.55 -10.98 -23.07
N GLN A 13 -26.88 -10.94 -22.89
CA GLN A 13 -27.52 -10.12 -21.87
C GLN A 13 -27.35 -10.78 -20.48
N PRO A 14 -26.90 -10.04 -19.46
CA PRO A 14 -26.75 -10.57 -18.11
C PRO A 14 -28.13 -10.82 -17.47
N LEU A 15 -28.30 -12.02 -16.90
CA LEU A 15 -29.46 -12.44 -16.16
C LEU A 15 -29.13 -12.56 -14.65
N ASN A 16 -30.16 -12.79 -13.84
CA ASN A 16 -29.97 -12.98 -12.40
C ASN A 16 -29.05 -14.20 -12.14
N PRO A 17 -28.02 -14.05 -11.29
CA PRO A 17 -27.21 -15.18 -10.87
C PRO A 17 -28.07 -16.25 -10.20
N ILE A 18 -27.71 -17.52 -10.40
CA ILE A 18 -28.47 -18.65 -9.87
C ILE A 18 -27.61 -19.53 -8.95
N ILE A 19 -28.28 -20.21 -8.02
CA ILE A 19 -27.63 -21.19 -7.15
C ILE A 19 -27.00 -22.31 -8.02
N PRO A 20 -25.80 -22.82 -7.69
CA PRO A 20 -25.11 -23.85 -8.49
C PRO A 20 -25.94 -25.10 -8.79
N LYS A 21 -26.87 -25.48 -7.90
CA LYS A 21 -27.82 -26.58 -8.13
C LYS A 21 -28.70 -26.34 -9.37
N LYS A 22 -29.19 -25.11 -9.59
CA LYS A 22 -29.96 -24.75 -10.78
C LYS A 22 -29.07 -24.73 -12.03
N ALA A 23 -27.86 -24.19 -11.92
CA ALA A 23 -26.90 -24.17 -13.03
C ALA A 23 -26.55 -25.58 -13.53
N ARG A 24 -26.29 -26.52 -12.60
CA ARG A 24 -26.03 -27.93 -12.95
C ARG A 24 -27.20 -28.55 -13.70
N ARG A 25 -28.44 -28.37 -13.21
CA ARG A 25 -29.65 -28.86 -13.91
C ARG A 25 -29.81 -28.30 -15.32
N LEU A 26 -29.40 -27.06 -15.58
CA LEU A 26 -29.45 -26.47 -16.93
C LEU A 26 -28.38 -27.07 -17.85
N LEU A 27 -27.19 -27.34 -17.32
CA LEU A 27 -26.09 -27.99 -18.04
C LEU A 27 -26.43 -29.45 -18.36
N ASP A 28 -26.91 -30.22 -17.37
CA ASP A 28 -27.27 -31.64 -17.52
C ASP A 28 -28.39 -31.83 -18.54
N LYS A 29 -29.35 -30.90 -18.59
CA LYS A 29 -30.44 -30.89 -19.58
C LYS A 29 -30.03 -30.32 -20.94
N GLY A 30 -28.77 -29.94 -21.13
CA GLY A 30 -28.26 -29.36 -22.37
C GLY A 30 -28.90 -28.02 -22.75
N LYS A 31 -29.54 -27.30 -21.80
CA LYS A 31 -30.18 -25.99 -22.03
C LYS A 31 -29.19 -24.82 -21.95
N ALA A 32 -28.06 -25.03 -21.30
CA ALA A 32 -26.97 -24.07 -21.17
C ALA A 32 -25.63 -24.72 -21.52
N ALA A 33 -24.61 -23.89 -21.76
CA ALA A 33 -23.23 -24.30 -21.92
C ALA A 33 -22.33 -23.48 -20.99
N VAL A 34 -21.14 -24.00 -20.66
CA VAL A 34 -20.15 -23.23 -19.91
C VAL A 34 -19.58 -22.15 -20.81
N PHE A 35 -19.76 -20.88 -20.41
CA PHE A 35 -19.21 -19.74 -21.13
C PHE A 35 -17.81 -19.38 -20.62
N ARG A 36 -17.62 -19.43 -19.29
CA ARG A 36 -16.35 -19.07 -18.65
C ARG A 36 -16.21 -19.78 -17.31
N MET A 37 -14.97 -20.18 -17.01
CA MET A 37 -14.64 -20.85 -15.74
C MET A 37 -14.53 -19.89 -14.56
N TYR A 38 -14.01 -18.66 -14.76
CA TYR A 38 -13.88 -17.68 -13.69
C TYR A 38 -14.13 -16.22 -14.14
N PRO A 39 -15.12 -15.52 -13.56
CA PRO A 39 -16.13 -16.09 -12.66
C PRO A 39 -16.95 -17.16 -13.39
N PHE A 40 -17.39 -18.20 -12.68
CA PHE A 40 -18.10 -19.30 -13.32
C PHE A 40 -19.42 -18.80 -13.91
N THR A 41 -19.52 -18.88 -15.24
CA THR A 41 -20.59 -18.27 -16.03
C THR A 41 -21.10 -19.28 -17.03
N ILE A 42 -22.41 -19.43 -17.11
CA ILE A 42 -23.09 -20.24 -18.12
C ILE A 42 -23.83 -19.33 -19.11
N ILE A 43 -23.93 -19.79 -20.35
CA ILE A 43 -24.73 -19.17 -21.41
C ILE A 43 -25.93 -20.05 -21.73
N LEU A 44 -27.13 -19.46 -21.78
CA LEU A 44 -28.33 -20.16 -22.24
C LEU A 44 -28.32 -20.27 -23.76
N LYS A 45 -28.86 -21.37 -24.29
CA LYS A 45 -29.00 -21.56 -25.76
C LYS A 45 -30.13 -20.73 -26.38
N THR A 46 -30.95 -20.11 -25.54
CA THR A 46 -32.10 -19.30 -25.94
C THR A 46 -31.92 -17.88 -25.44
N SER A 47 -32.35 -16.90 -26.23
CA SER A 47 -32.51 -15.52 -25.77
C SER A 47 -33.77 -15.39 -24.92
N ILE A 48 -33.75 -14.50 -23.94
CA ILE A 48 -34.92 -14.22 -23.11
C ILE A 48 -35.36 -12.79 -23.38
N ASN A 49 -36.55 -12.62 -23.92
CA ASN A 49 -37.14 -11.30 -24.14
C ASN A 49 -37.70 -10.79 -22.80
N ASN A 50 -37.38 -9.54 -22.43
CA ASN A 50 -37.85 -8.85 -21.21
C ASN A 50 -37.66 -9.67 -19.92
N PRO A 51 -36.42 -10.03 -19.55
CA PRO A 51 -36.16 -10.77 -18.33
C PRO A 51 -36.52 -9.95 -17.08
N THR A 52 -37.13 -10.60 -16.08
CA THR A 52 -37.31 -10.02 -14.75
C THR A 52 -35.97 -9.99 -14.02
N ILE A 53 -35.37 -8.81 -13.91
CA ILE A 53 -34.06 -8.60 -13.33
C ILE A 53 -34.19 -8.14 -11.88
N SER A 54 -33.45 -8.78 -10.98
CA SER A 54 -33.24 -8.33 -9.61
C SER A 54 -31.88 -7.63 -9.55
N PRO A 55 -31.81 -6.33 -9.22
CA PRO A 55 -30.56 -5.58 -9.25
C PRO A 55 -29.55 -6.09 -8.22
N CYS A 56 -28.27 -6.07 -8.58
CA CYS A 56 -27.16 -6.46 -7.73
C CYS A 56 -26.27 -5.26 -7.37
N GLN A 57 -25.78 -5.25 -6.14
CA GLN A 57 -24.82 -4.26 -5.65
C GLN A 57 -23.43 -4.89 -5.59
N ILE A 58 -22.41 -4.21 -6.12
CA ILE A 58 -21.01 -4.57 -5.85
C ILE A 58 -20.56 -3.83 -4.59
N LYS A 59 -20.04 -4.54 -3.60
CA LYS A 59 -19.33 -3.98 -2.45
C LYS A 59 -17.83 -4.28 -2.57
N ILE A 60 -17.00 -3.24 -2.49
CA ILE A 60 -15.55 -3.32 -2.65
C ILE A 60 -14.89 -2.84 -1.35
N ASP A 61 -14.03 -3.68 -0.79
CA ASP A 61 -13.15 -3.34 0.34
C ASP A 61 -11.69 -3.25 -0.16
N PRO A 62 -11.15 -2.04 -0.39
CA PRO A 62 -9.81 -1.85 -0.93
C PRO A 62 -8.71 -2.03 0.13
N GLY A 63 -8.14 -3.22 0.23
CA GLY A 63 -6.96 -3.47 1.05
C GLY A 63 -5.61 -3.23 0.35
N SER A 64 -4.53 -3.27 1.16
CA SER A 64 -3.18 -3.00 0.67
C SER A 64 -2.55 -4.16 -0.12
N LYS A 65 -2.87 -5.39 0.29
CA LYS A 65 -2.42 -6.66 -0.32
C LYS A 65 -3.54 -7.35 -1.09
N VAL A 66 -4.77 -7.26 -0.59
CA VAL A 66 -5.95 -7.93 -1.14
C VAL A 66 -7.07 -6.90 -1.24
N THR A 67 -7.89 -6.95 -2.29
CA THR A 67 -9.17 -6.23 -2.34
C THR A 67 -10.31 -7.23 -2.28
N GLY A 68 -11.19 -7.08 -1.30
CA GLY A 68 -12.40 -7.88 -1.18
C GLY A 68 -13.48 -7.38 -2.14
N PHE A 69 -14.20 -8.32 -2.73
CA PHE A 69 -15.40 -8.06 -3.51
C PHE A 69 -16.55 -8.92 -2.99
N ALA A 70 -17.72 -8.31 -2.86
CA ALA A 70 -18.98 -9.02 -2.64
C ALA A 70 -20.05 -8.49 -3.60
N LEU A 71 -20.82 -9.40 -4.18
CA LEU A 71 -22.07 -9.09 -4.86
C LEU A 71 -23.21 -9.39 -3.91
N VAL A 72 -24.09 -8.41 -3.74
CA VAL A 72 -25.27 -8.49 -2.86
C VAL A 72 -26.52 -8.34 -3.71
N GLN A 73 -27.48 -9.22 -3.48
CA GLN A 73 -28.81 -9.18 -4.09
C GLN A 73 -29.83 -9.44 -2.97
N ASP A 74 -30.85 -8.59 -2.86
CA ASP A 74 -31.92 -8.68 -1.84
C ASP A 74 -31.38 -8.82 -0.40
N GLY A 75 -30.32 -8.08 -0.07
CA GLY A 75 -29.68 -8.10 1.25
C GLY A 75 -28.78 -9.32 1.53
N GLN A 76 -28.70 -10.28 0.60
CA GLN A 76 -27.86 -11.46 0.73
C GLN A 76 -26.61 -11.36 -0.15
N VAL A 77 -25.47 -11.76 0.39
CA VAL A 77 -24.27 -11.94 -0.44
C VAL A 77 -24.50 -13.16 -1.33
N ILE A 78 -24.37 -13.01 -2.65
CA ILE A 78 -24.57 -14.10 -3.61
C ILE A 78 -23.25 -14.57 -4.21
N TRP A 79 -22.22 -13.73 -4.18
CA TRP A 79 -20.91 -14.06 -4.70
C TRP A 79 -19.84 -13.22 -4.02
N ALA A 80 -18.69 -13.81 -3.71
CA ALA A 80 -17.55 -13.09 -3.16
C ALA A 80 -16.23 -13.56 -3.77
N MET A 81 -15.24 -12.67 -3.79
CA MET A 81 -13.86 -13.00 -4.10
C MET A 81 -12.87 -12.11 -3.36
N GLU A 82 -11.64 -12.61 -3.29
CA GLU A 82 -10.48 -11.84 -2.88
C GLU A 82 -9.54 -11.65 -4.07
N LEU A 83 -9.23 -10.40 -4.39
CA LEU A 83 -8.29 -10.03 -5.43
C LEU A 83 -6.91 -9.78 -4.82
N GLU A 84 -5.98 -10.70 -5.02
CA GLU A 84 -4.59 -10.52 -4.60
C GLU A 84 -3.83 -9.54 -5.50
N HIS A 85 -3.23 -8.53 -4.89
CA HIS A 85 -2.44 -7.51 -5.60
C HIS A 85 -0.96 -7.87 -5.70
N ARG A 86 -0.38 -7.60 -6.86
CA ARG A 86 1.06 -7.80 -7.10
C ARG A 86 1.91 -6.59 -6.67
N GLY A 87 1.36 -5.67 -5.90
CA GLY A 87 2.02 -4.42 -5.47
C GLY A 87 3.36 -4.65 -4.76
N GLY A 88 3.44 -5.67 -3.90
CA GLY A 88 4.69 -6.05 -3.22
C GLY A 88 5.77 -6.52 -4.19
N LEU A 89 5.41 -7.35 -5.17
CA LEU A 89 6.32 -7.83 -6.22
C LEU A 89 6.78 -6.68 -7.13
N ILE A 90 5.88 -5.78 -7.50
CA ILE A 90 6.19 -4.57 -8.28
C ILE A 90 7.23 -3.71 -7.54
N LYS A 91 7.01 -3.47 -6.23
CA LYS A 91 7.96 -2.75 -5.37
C LYS A 91 9.33 -3.44 -5.34
N LYS A 92 9.38 -4.77 -5.14
CA LYS A 92 10.65 -5.54 -5.16
C LYS A 92 11.38 -5.40 -6.50
N LYS A 93 10.67 -5.52 -7.63
CA LYS A 93 11.25 -5.34 -8.98
C LYS A 93 11.75 -3.91 -9.22
N LEU A 94 11.06 -2.90 -8.70
CA LEU A 94 11.52 -1.50 -8.79
C LEU A 94 12.79 -1.26 -7.96
N SER A 95 12.84 -1.79 -6.73
CA SER A 95 14.01 -1.71 -5.86
C SER A 95 15.22 -2.42 -6.46
N SER A 96 15.04 -3.61 -7.02
CA SER A 96 16.10 -4.36 -7.72
C SER A 96 16.65 -3.56 -8.90
N ARG A 97 15.78 -3.04 -9.78
CA ARG A 97 16.20 -2.17 -10.90
C ARG A 97 16.95 -0.93 -10.42
N SER A 98 16.52 -0.32 -9.32
CA SER A 98 17.21 0.82 -8.71
C SER A 98 18.61 0.44 -8.20
N ALA A 99 18.76 -0.73 -7.56
CA ALA A 99 20.05 -1.23 -7.09
C ALA A 99 21.03 -1.48 -8.24
N VAL A 100 20.59 -2.14 -9.32
CA VAL A 100 21.43 -2.38 -10.52
C VAL A 100 21.90 -1.06 -11.13
N ARG A 101 21.02 -0.06 -11.28
CA ARG A 101 21.40 1.27 -11.80
C ARG A 101 22.43 1.96 -10.90
N ARG A 102 22.27 1.86 -9.58
CA ARG A 102 23.24 2.41 -8.61
C ARG A 102 24.60 1.71 -8.73
N GLY A 103 24.61 0.38 -8.82
CA GLY A 103 25.83 -0.42 -9.00
C GLY A 103 26.58 -0.08 -10.29
N ARG A 104 25.87 0.04 -11.43
CA ARG A 104 26.46 0.49 -12.69
C ARG A 104 27.03 1.90 -12.58
N ARG A 105 26.33 2.82 -11.91
CA ARG A 105 26.85 4.18 -11.71
C ARG A 105 28.15 4.18 -10.94
N ASN A 106 28.20 3.42 -9.84
CA ASN A 106 29.39 3.35 -9.00
C ASN A 106 30.61 2.80 -9.76
N ARG A 107 30.40 1.75 -10.57
CA ARG A 107 31.49 1.11 -11.32
C ARG A 107 31.92 1.87 -12.58
N ASN A 108 30.97 2.39 -13.38
CA ASN A 108 31.26 2.80 -14.76
C ASN A 108 31.02 4.29 -15.04
N THR A 109 30.24 5.01 -14.22
CA THR A 109 29.81 6.40 -14.54
C THR A 109 29.77 7.31 -13.32
N ARG A 110 30.76 7.18 -12.42
CA ARG A 110 30.84 7.93 -11.16
C ARG A 110 30.91 9.44 -11.37
N TYR A 111 31.58 9.89 -12.43
CA TYR A 111 31.71 11.30 -12.81
C TYR A 111 30.43 11.93 -13.37
N ARG A 112 29.43 11.12 -13.76
CA ARG A 112 28.23 11.62 -14.43
C ARG A 112 27.22 12.19 -13.41
N LYS A 113 27.00 13.51 -13.45
CA LYS A 113 26.02 14.20 -12.59
C LYS A 113 24.61 13.57 -12.73
N PRO A 114 23.88 13.38 -11.61
CA PRO A 114 22.52 12.84 -11.64
C PRO A 114 21.53 13.83 -12.27
N ARG A 115 20.75 13.37 -13.25
CA ARG A 115 19.72 14.19 -13.93
C ARG A 115 18.34 13.91 -13.33
N PHE A 116 18.04 14.51 -12.18
CA PHE A 116 16.74 14.33 -11.51
C PHE A 116 15.59 14.97 -12.30
N LEU A 117 15.84 16.12 -12.92
CA LEU A 117 14.88 16.88 -13.72
C LEU A 117 14.40 16.12 -14.97
N ASN A 118 15.16 15.14 -15.45
CA ASN A 118 14.77 14.28 -16.58
C ASN A 118 13.75 13.21 -16.16
N ARG A 119 13.46 13.06 -14.86
CA ARG A 119 12.45 12.13 -14.34
C ARG A 119 11.11 12.87 -14.25
N LYS A 120 10.62 13.36 -15.38
CA LYS A 120 9.27 13.94 -15.45
C LYS A 120 8.25 12.83 -15.25
N ARG A 121 7.25 13.11 -14.43
CA ARG A 121 6.05 12.28 -14.28
C ARG A 121 4.93 13.00 -15.03
N PRO A 122 4.13 12.29 -15.84
CA PRO A 122 2.97 12.91 -16.47
C PRO A 122 1.97 13.36 -15.40
N GLU A 123 1.08 14.26 -15.79
CA GLU A 123 -0.06 14.64 -14.97
C GLU A 123 -0.91 13.40 -14.65
N GLY A 124 -1.39 13.29 -13.41
CA GLY A 124 -2.12 12.10 -12.94
C GLY A 124 -1.27 10.84 -12.73
N TRP A 125 0.06 10.92 -12.79
CA TRP A 125 0.91 9.75 -12.58
C TRP A 125 0.69 9.12 -11.20
N LEU A 126 0.44 7.81 -11.21
CA LEU A 126 0.37 6.99 -10.01
C LEU A 126 1.61 6.10 -9.90
N PRO A 127 2.08 5.78 -8.68
CA PRO A 127 3.08 4.76 -8.49
C PRO A 127 2.61 3.42 -9.11
N PRO A 128 3.47 2.66 -9.81
CA PRO A 128 3.04 1.45 -10.52
C PRO A 128 2.33 0.41 -9.64
N SER A 129 2.65 0.36 -8.34
CA SER A 129 1.96 -0.51 -7.39
C SER A 129 0.54 -0.07 -7.08
N LEU A 130 0.28 1.24 -7.05
CA LEU A 130 -1.03 1.82 -6.81
C LEU A 130 -1.88 1.78 -8.08
N GLU A 131 -1.28 2.13 -9.22
CA GLU A 131 -1.90 2.00 -10.55
C GLU A 131 -2.36 0.56 -10.79
N HIS A 132 -1.51 -0.44 -10.52
CA HIS A 132 -1.88 -1.85 -10.61
C HIS A 132 -3.13 -2.18 -9.81
N ARG A 133 -3.22 -1.71 -8.55
CA ARG A 133 -4.39 -1.95 -7.68
C ARG A 133 -5.67 -1.37 -8.29
N ILE A 134 -5.60 -0.14 -8.78
CA ILE A 134 -6.77 0.55 -9.36
C ILE A 134 -7.22 -0.16 -10.63
N LEU A 135 -6.28 -0.45 -11.54
CA LEU A 135 -6.61 -1.05 -12.83
C LEU A 135 -7.12 -2.49 -12.70
N THR A 136 -6.56 -3.31 -11.79
CA THR A 136 -7.06 -4.66 -11.56
C THR A 136 -8.45 -4.65 -10.94
N THR A 137 -8.69 -3.78 -9.96
CA THR A 137 -10.02 -3.60 -9.35
C THR A 137 -11.04 -3.16 -10.41
N GLN A 138 -10.72 -2.16 -11.22
CA GLN A 138 -11.59 -1.70 -12.31
C GLN A 138 -11.87 -2.81 -13.35
N THR A 139 -10.85 -3.60 -13.71
CA THR A 139 -11.01 -4.73 -14.63
C THR A 139 -12.02 -5.75 -14.10
N TRP A 140 -11.98 -6.01 -12.79
CA TRP A 140 -12.91 -6.90 -12.13
C TRP A 140 -14.33 -6.33 -12.05
N VAL A 141 -14.48 -5.06 -11.69
CA VAL A 141 -15.78 -4.36 -11.71
C VAL A 141 -16.43 -4.46 -13.10
N LYS A 142 -15.70 -4.08 -14.15
CA LYS A 142 -16.20 -4.17 -15.55
C LYS A 142 -16.58 -5.60 -15.93
N ARG A 143 -15.81 -6.59 -15.45
CA ARG A 143 -16.10 -8.01 -15.69
C ARG A 143 -17.38 -8.47 -14.99
N LEU A 144 -17.62 -8.04 -13.75
CA LEU A 144 -18.83 -8.40 -13.02
C LEU A 144 -20.07 -7.76 -13.63
N ILE A 145 -20.00 -6.48 -14.03
CA ILE A 145 -21.08 -5.78 -14.74
C ILE A 145 -21.48 -6.51 -16.03
N LYS A 146 -20.51 -7.11 -16.73
CA LYS A 146 -20.80 -7.86 -17.97
C LYS A 146 -21.64 -9.12 -17.74
N PHE A 147 -21.61 -9.70 -16.55
CA PHE A 147 -22.21 -11.00 -16.26
C PHE A 147 -23.32 -10.96 -15.20
N CYS A 148 -23.57 -9.79 -14.63
CA CYS A 148 -24.50 -9.59 -13.54
C CYS A 148 -25.20 -8.24 -13.72
N PRO A 149 -26.52 -8.15 -13.49
CA PRO A 149 -27.26 -6.89 -13.58
C PRO A 149 -26.93 -5.98 -12.38
N VAL A 150 -25.80 -5.27 -12.46
CA VAL A 150 -25.32 -4.40 -11.40
C VAL A 150 -25.90 -2.99 -11.56
N ASN A 151 -26.52 -2.46 -10.51
CA ASN A 151 -27.03 -1.08 -10.49
C ASN A 151 -26.16 -0.14 -9.64
N GLU A 152 -25.51 -0.65 -8.60
CA GLU A 152 -24.75 0.15 -7.64
C GLU A 152 -23.39 -0.44 -7.32
N ILE A 153 -22.42 0.44 -7.06
CA ILE A 153 -21.07 0.08 -6.65
C ILE A 153 -20.73 0.87 -5.38
N TRP A 154 -20.59 0.13 -4.29
CA TRP A 154 -20.20 0.62 -2.98
C TRP A 154 -18.71 0.37 -2.78
N VAL A 155 -17.95 1.42 -2.46
CA VAL A 155 -16.52 1.30 -2.18
C VAL A 155 -16.25 1.82 -0.78
N GLU A 156 -15.68 0.98 0.06
CA GLU A 156 -15.26 1.39 1.39
C GLU A 156 -14.09 2.38 1.28
N ARG A 157 -14.31 3.61 1.77
CA ARG A 157 -13.26 4.62 1.83
C ARG A 157 -12.54 4.53 3.17
N VAL A 158 -11.44 3.79 3.18
CA VAL A 158 -10.59 3.71 4.35
C VAL A 158 -9.69 4.96 4.43
N LYS A 159 -10.21 6.05 5.00
CA LYS A 159 -9.40 7.22 5.37
C LYS A 159 -8.75 6.96 6.72
N PHE A 160 -7.59 6.32 6.73
CA PHE A 160 -6.75 6.29 7.92
C PHE A 160 -6.03 7.63 8.07
N ASP A 161 -6.35 8.34 9.14
CA ASP A 161 -5.59 9.51 9.54
C ASP A 161 -4.37 9.08 10.36
N ALA A 162 -3.24 8.91 9.67
CA ALA A 162 -2.01 8.42 10.29
C ALA A 162 -1.44 9.39 11.34
N GLN A 163 -1.84 10.67 11.34
CA GLN A 163 -1.45 11.64 12.36
C GLN A 163 -2.31 11.45 13.61
N LYS A 164 -3.64 11.35 13.48
CA LYS A 164 -4.54 11.02 14.60
C LYS A 164 -4.25 9.66 15.24
N MET A 165 -3.85 8.67 14.45
CA MET A 165 -3.44 7.37 14.99
C MET A 165 -2.16 7.43 15.84
N GLN A 166 -1.29 8.43 15.62
CA GLN A 166 -0.05 8.61 16.39
C GLN A 166 -0.24 9.55 17.58
N ASN A 167 -0.99 10.63 17.38
CA ASN A 167 -1.36 11.57 18.42
C ASN A 167 -2.88 11.82 18.33
N PRO A 168 -3.70 11.12 19.12
CA PRO A 168 -5.15 11.24 19.09
C PRO A 168 -5.66 12.66 19.38
N GLU A 169 -4.88 13.46 20.13
CA GLU A 169 -5.27 14.82 20.55
C GLU A 169 -4.84 15.92 19.55
N ILE A 170 -4.25 15.55 18.41
CA ILE A 170 -3.78 16.52 17.42
C ILE A 170 -4.95 17.36 16.86
N SER A 171 -4.82 18.69 16.88
CA SER A 171 -5.86 19.63 16.46
C SER A 171 -5.31 20.91 15.84
N GLY A 172 -6.14 21.63 15.08
CA GLY A 172 -5.85 22.97 14.57
C GLY A 172 -4.60 23.06 13.67
N ILE A 173 -3.71 24.00 13.99
CA ILE A 173 -2.49 24.31 13.21
C ILE A 173 -1.52 23.12 13.20
N GLN A 174 -1.50 22.29 14.24
CA GLN A 174 -0.62 21.11 14.34
C GLN A 174 -0.94 20.04 13.28
N TYR A 175 -2.16 20.03 12.75
CA TYR A 175 -2.54 19.18 11.62
C TYR A 175 -1.86 19.61 10.31
N GLN A 176 -1.71 20.93 10.13
CA GLN A 176 -1.13 21.54 8.93
C GLN A 176 0.40 21.62 9.02
N GLN A 177 0.91 21.84 10.23
CA GLN A 177 2.33 21.96 10.54
C GLN A 177 2.79 20.69 11.27
N GLY A 178 3.29 19.71 10.51
CA GLY A 178 3.90 18.53 11.10
C GLY A 178 5.19 18.86 11.87
N GLU A 179 5.78 17.87 12.54
CA GLU A 179 7.02 18.00 13.35
C GLU A 179 8.21 18.65 12.60
N LEU A 180 8.20 18.59 11.27
CA LEU A 180 9.23 19.15 10.39
C LEU A 180 8.84 20.48 9.73
N ALA A 181 7.74 21.12 10.12
CA ALA A 181 7.30 22.37 9.50
C ALA A 181 8.38 23.45 9.64
N GLY A 182 8.85 23.99 8.52
CA GLY A 182 9.90 25.01 8.48
C GLY A 182 11.34 24.48 8.57
N TYR A 183 11.57 23.16 8.72
CA TYR A 183 12.92 22.59 8.83
C TYR A 183 13.22 21.55 7.74
N GLU A 184 14.44 21.57 7.20
CA GLU A 184 14.97 20.39 6.54
C GLU A 184 15.23 19.28 7.56
N VAL A 185 15.01 18.00 7.20
CA VAL A 185 15.22 16.84 8.11
C VAL A 185 16.59 16.87 8.77
N ARG A 186 17.62 17.30 8.04
CA ARG A 186 18.98 17.40 8.57
C ARG A 186 19.11 18.50 9.62
N GLU A 187 18.54 19.67 9.38
CA GLU A 187 18.57 20.80 10.32
C GLU A 187 17.78 20.48 11.58
N TYR A 188 16.59 19.89 11.41
CA TYR A 188 15.79 19.37 12.52
C TYR A 188 16.60 18.40 13.39
N LEU A 189 17.31 17.44 12.79
CA LEU A 189 18.13 16.50 13.55
C LEU A 189 19.34 17.18 14.21
N LEU A 190 19.97 18.17 13.57
CA LEU A 190 21.07 18.93 14.15
C LEU A 190 20.64 19.68 15.41
N GLU A 191 19.49 20.35 15.35
CA GLU A 191 18.94 21.07 16.50
C GLU A 191 18.49 20.10 17.59
N LYS A 192 17.70 19.09 17.23
CA LYS A 192 17.18 18.07 18.16
C LYS A 192 18.32 17.39 18.91
N TRP A 193 19.36 16.97 18.22
CA TRP A 193 20.47 16.22 18.80
C TRP A 193 21.62 17.11 19.28
N GLY A 194 21.44 18.43 19.35
CA GLY A 194 22.44 19.35 19.93
C GLY A 194 23.77 19.40 19.17
N ARG A 195 23.74 19.14 17.85
CA ARG A 195 24.90 19.12 16.94
C ARG A 195 26.05 18.22 17.44
N GLU A 196 25.72 17.12 18.12
CA GLU A 196 26.69 16.15 18.64
C GLU A 196 26.38 14.71 18.19
N CYS A 197 27.40 13.86 18.21
CA CYS A 197 27.21 12.44 17.98
C CYS A 197 26.42 11.83 19.15
N THR A 198 25.25 11.27 18.86
CA THR A 198 24.35 10.64 19.82
C THR A 198 25.00 9.52 20.64
N TYR A 199 26.05 8.88 20.12
CA TYR A 199 26.71 7.74 20.78
C TYR A 199 27.96 8.09 21.59
N CYS A 200 28.74 9.08 21.14
CA CYS A 200 30.02 9.41 21.78
C CYS A 200 30.12 10.86 22.26
N GLY A 201 29.10 11.69 22.05
CA GLY A 201 29.07 13.08 22.50
C GLY A 201 30.02 14.03 21.78
N LYS A 202 30.79 13.56 20.78
CA LYS A 202 31.71 14.43 20.05
C LYS A 202 30.95 15.48 19.25
N LYS A 203 31.35 16.74 19.45
CA LYS A 203 30.95 17.93 18.70
C LYS A 203 31.98 18.25 17.62
N SER A 204 31.61 19.11 16.67
CA SER A 204 32.51 19.64 15.62
C SER A 204 33.18 18.56 14.76
N VAL A 205 32.50 17.44 14.55
CA VAL A 205 32.89 16.38 13.61
C VAL A 205 31.82 16.23 12.53
N PRO A 206 32.15 15.75 11.32
CA PRO A 206 31.15 15.44 10.32
C PRO A 206 30.11 14.44 10.86
N LEU A 207 28.85 14.90 11.00
CA LEU A 207 27.74 14.09 11.46
C LEU A 207 26.92 13.54 10.28
N GLN A 208 26.61 12.26 10.38
CA GLN A 208 25.79 11.51 9.45
C GLN A 208 24.43 11.25 10.09
N ILE A 209 23.38 11.29 9.27
CA ILE A 209 22.05 10.86 9.69
C ILE A 209 22.09 9.33 9.79
N GLU A 210 21.76 8.81 10.96
CA GLU A 210 21.83 7.39 11.27
C GLU A 210 20.47 6.85 11.70
N HIS A 211 20.16 5.63 11.29
CA HIS A 211 18.92 4.96 11.68
C HIS A 211 19.10 4.26 13.03
N ILE A 212 18.31 4.64 14.03
CA ILE A 212 18.29 4.01 15.36
C ILE A 212 17.98 2.52 15.20
N TYR A 213 16.86 2.19 14.57
CA TYR A 213 16.56 0.85 14.06
C TYR A 213 16.99 0.75 12.59
N PRO A 214 17.93 -0.15 12.22
CA PRO A 214 18.54 -0.19 10.90
C PRO A 214 17.54 -0.32 9.76
N LYS A 215 17.73 0.48 8.70
CA LYS A 215 16.93 0.41 7.48
C LYS A 215 16.93 -0.98 6.84
N SER A 216 18.06 -1.68 6.88
CA SER A 216 18.18 -3.06 6.36
C SER A 216 17.29 -4.07 7.10
N LYS A 217 16.89 -3.77 8.34
CA LYS A 217 15.99 -4.59 9.16
C LYS A 217 14.54 -4.05 9.17
N GLY A 218 14.23 -3.01 8.38
CA GLY A 218 12.88 -2.44 8.29
C GLY A 218 12.70 -1.10 9.02
N GLY A 219 13.80 -0.46 9.46
CA GLY A 219 13.77 0.90 10.02
C GLY A 219 13.03 1.90 9.16
N SER A 220 12.18 2.70 9.81
CA SER A 220 11.45 3.79 9.15
C SER A 220 12.36 4.99 8.89
N GLU A 221 11.97 5.82 7.93
CA GLU A 221 12.63 7.11 7.65
C GLU A 221 12.03 8.26 8.48
N ARG A 222 11.24 7.95 9.52
CA ARG A 222 10.66 8.97 10.40
C ARG A 222 11.74 9.55 11.29
N VAL A 223 11.63 10.83 11.64
CA VAL A 223 12.57 11.51 12.55
C VAL A 223 12.67 10.81 13.91
N SER A 224 11.62 10.13 14.35
CA SER A 224 11.62 9.30 15.56
C SER A 224 12.51 8.05 15.48
N ASN A 225 12.98 7.68 14.29
CA ASN A 225 13.95 6.60 14.06
C ASN A 225 15.31 7.13 13.56
N LEU A 226 15.51 8.45 13.52
CA LEU A 226 16.74 9.07 13.03
C LEU A 226 17.50 9.79 14.15
N CYS A 227 18.82 9.63 14.15
CA CYS A 227 19.73 10.35 15.04
C CYS A 227 20.98 10.83 14.30
N LEU A 228 21.91 11.45 15.02
CA LEU A 228 23.19 11.89 14.48
C LEU A 228 24.34 11.03 14.99
N ALA A 229 25.18 10.56 14.08
CA ALA A 229 26.36 9.78 14.41
C ALA A 229 27.58 10.32 13.69
N CYS A 230 28.72 10.37 14.38
CA CYS A 230 29.99 10.53 13.68
C CYS A 230 30.31 9.27 12.87
N GLU A 231 31.10 9.42 11.81
CA GLU A 231 31.43 8.32 10.90
C GLU A 231 31.93 7.06 11.61
N LYS A 232 32.83 7.21 12.59
CA LYS A 232 33.38 6.08 13.37
C LYS A 232 32.29 5.32 14.13
N CYS A 233 31.35 6.03 14.76
CA CYS A 233 30.26 5.38 15.50
C CYS A 233 29.23 4.75 14.56
N ASN A 234 28.92 5.43 13.46
CA ASN A 234 28.00 4.94 12.45
C ASN A 234 28.51 3.62 11.84
N GLN A 235 29.77 3.58 11.41
CA GLN A 235 30.41 2.37 10.89
C GLN A 235 30.46 1.23 11.93
N ARG A 236 30.76 1.55 13.19
CA ARG A 236 30.82 0.55 14.27
C ARG A 236 29.45 -0.06 14.60
N LYS A 237 28.38 0.73 14.51
CA LYS A 237 27.01 0.23 14.68
C LYS A 237 26.58 -0.59 13.47
N GLY A 238 26.81 -0.08 12.26
CA GLY A 238 26.44 -0.74 11.01
C GLY A 238 24.96 -1.12 11.00
N ASN A 239 24.66 -2.39 10.74
CA ASN A 239 23.30 -2.91 10.69
C ASN A 239 22.78 -3.47 12.03
N LYS A 240 23.45 -3.16 13.15
CA LYS A 240 23.02 -3.59 14.48
C LYS A 240 21.88 -2.70 14.98
N PRO A 241 20.80 -3.29 15.55
CA PRO A 241 19.85 -2.57 16.39
C PRO A 241 20.59 -1.77 17.48
N ILE A 242 20.03 -0.63 17.87
CA ILE A 242 20.66 0.23 18.88
C ILE A 242 20.79 -0.50 20.23
N GLU A 243 19.86 -1.41 20.55
CA GLU A 243 19.86 -2.25 21.73
C GLU A 243 21.11 -3.13 21.80
N ASP A 244 21.46 -3.75 20.67
CA ASP A 244 22.65 -4.60 20.57
C ASP A 244 23.93 -3.76 20.63
N PHE A 245 23.93 -2.60 19.98
CA PHE A 245 25.09 -1.70 19.93
C PHE A 245 25.41 -1.09 21.30
N LEU A 246 24.38 -0.75 22.08
CA LEU A 246 24.49 -0.14 23.40
C LEU A 246 24.19 -1.12 24.53
N LYS A 247 24.31 -2.42 24.31
CA LYS A 247 24.07 -3.46 25.33
C LYS A 247 24.82 -3.21 26.64
N LYS A 248 26.03 -2.66 26.56
CA LYS A 248 26.88 -2.30 27.72
C LYS A 248 26.63 -0.88 28.28
N LYS A 249 25.68 -0.13 27.72
CA LYS A 249 25.37 1.27 28.08
C LYS A 249 23.85 1.51 28.15
N PRO A 250 23.15 0.89 29.11
CA PRO A 250 21.69 0.93 29.18
C PRO A 250 21.14 2.35 29.47
N SER A 251 21.84 3.15 30.27
CA SER A 251 21.45 4.54 30.56
C SER A 251 21.45 5.42 29.31
N LEU A 252 22.47 5.27 28.45
CA LEU A 252 22.55 5.98 27.17
C LEU A 252 21.45 5.51 26.21
N LEU A 253 21.20 4.19 26.14
CA LEU A 253 20.14 3.63 25.32
C LEU A 253 18.77 4.23 25.65
N GLN A 254 18.41 4.29 26.95
CA GLN A 254 17.15 4.90 27.38
C GLN A 254 17.08 6.39 27.01
N LYS A 255 18.14 7.16 27.27
CA LYS A 255 18.18 8.59 26.88
C LYS A 255 17.93 8.80 25.40
N ILE A 256 18.54 7.97 24.55
CA ILE A 256 18.37 8.06 23.09
C ILE A 256 16.93 7.71 22.70
N LYS A 257 16.35 6.63 23.25
CA LYS A 257 14.97 6.23 22.95
C LYS A 257 13.96 7.31 23.34
N THR A 258 14.08 7.87 24.54
CA THR A 258 13.20 8.95 25.00
C THR A 258 13.35 10.19 24.14
N LYS A 259 14.58 10.62 23.86
CA LYS A 259 14.85 11.81 23.04
C LYS A 259 14.44 11.65 21.57
N ALA A 260 14.50 10.42 21.04
CA ALA A 260 14.05 10.14 19.68
C ALA A 260 12.53 10.35 19.55
N LEU A 261 11.75 9.96 20.58
CA LEU A 261 10.30 10.11 20.60
C LEU A 261 9.84 11.54 20.92
N SER A 262 10.63 12.33 21.66
CA SER A 262 10.28 13.72 21.93
C SER A 262 10.45 14.60 20.69
N PRO A 263 9.46 15.45 20.34
CA PRO A 263 9.66 16.46 19.30
C PRO A 263 10.69 17.50 19.77
N LEU A 264 11.25 18.27 18.82
CA LEU A 264 11.94 19.51 19.14
C LEU A 264 10.95 20.42 19.87
N ARG A 265 11.32 20.90 21.05
CA ARG A 265 10.57 21.97 21.70
C ARG A 265 10.72 23.19 20.78
N ALA A 266 9.60 23.72 20.30
CA ALA A 266 9.61 25.06 19.76
C ALA A 266 9.96 25.97 20.94
N ASP A 267 11.14 26.56 20.90
CA ASP A 267 11.40 27.76 21.69
C ASP A 267 10.46 28.81 21.09
N LEU A 268 9.31 29.02 21.75
CA LEU A 268 8.43 30.16 21.50
C LEU A 268 9.07 31.42 22.09
#